data_AF-A0A349JZT8-F1
#
_entry.id   AF-A0A349JZT8-F1
#
_cell.length_a   1.000
_cell.length_b   1.000
_cell.length_c   1.000
_cell.angle_alpha   90.00
_cell.angle_beta   90.00
_cell.angle_gamma   90.00
#
_symmetry.space_group_name_H-M   'P 1'
#
loop_
_entity.id
_entity.type
_entity.pdbx_description
1 polymer ?
#
loop_
_entity_poly.entity_id
_entity_poly.type
_entity_poly.pdbx_seq_one_letter_code
_entity_poly.pdbx_strand_id
1 'polypeptide(L)' 'RIPAPSGAEDNLLRATVFDSIYDSFRGVVSYVRLISGSMKRGTRIKLFATERTYEVKEVGYFTPKM' A
#
# COMPACT_ATOMS: atom_id res chain seq x y z
N ARG A 1 -26.43 0.45 1.50
CA ARG A 1 -25.65 -0.81 1.62
C ARG A 1 -24.30 -0.55 0.94
N ILE A 2 -23.18 -0.79 1.62
CA ILE A 2 -21.85 -0.54 1.04
C ILE A 2 -21.46 -1.77 0.20
N PRO A 3 -21.19 -1.62 -1.10
CA PRO A 3 -20.78 -2.74 -1.95
C PRO A 3 -19.37 -3.21 -1.56
N ALA A 4 -19.08 -4.49 -1.82
CA ALA A 4 -17.72 -5.00 -1.71
C ALA A 4 -16.79 -4.25 -2.68
N PRO A 5 -15.50 -4.07 -2.35
CA PRO A 5 -14.55 -3.47 -3.27
C PRO A 5 -14.43 -4.31 -4.55
N SER A 6 -14.55 -3.67 -5.71
CA SER A 6 -14.30 -4.29 -7.01
C SER A 6 -12.81 -4.34 -7.30
N GLY A 7 -12.27 -5.51 -7.65
CA GLY A 7 -10.91 -5.66 -8.14
C GLY A 7 -10.84 -5.70 -9.67
N ALA A 8 -9.73 -5.28 -10.25
CA ALA A 8 -9.42 -5.52 -11.66
C ALA A 8 -8.87 -6.95 -11.84
N GLU A 9 -9.27 -7.64 -12.92
CA GLU A 9 -8.84 -9.02 -13.23
C GLU A 9 -7.41 -9.12 -13.78
N ASP A 10 -6.73 -7.98 -13.99
CA ASP A 10 -5.42 -7.92 -14.64
C ASP A 10 -4.23 -8.28 -13.74
N ASN A 11 -4.49 -8.61 -12.47
CA ASN A 11 -3.47 -8.94 -11.45
C ASN A 11 -2.39 -7.85 -11.24
N LEU A 12 -2.59 -6.64 -11.75
CA LEU A 12 -1.62 -5.55 -11.59
C LEU A 12 -1.83 -4.87 -10.23
N LEU A 13 -0.71 -4.63 -9.53
CA LEU A 13 -0.72 -3.94 -8.24
C LEU A 13 -1.07 -2.46 -8.43
N ARG A 14 -2.20 -2.04 -7.86
CA ARG A 14 -2.59 -0.63 -7.74
C ARG A 14 -3.00 -0.31 -6.32
N ALA A 15 -2.44 0.75 -5.77
CA ALA A 15 -2.76 1.22 -4.43
C ALA A 15 -2.79 2.74 -4.40
N THR A 16 -3.67 3.29 -3.56
CA THR A 16 -3.77 4.73 -3.32
C THR A 16 -3.29 5.04 -1.91
N VAL A 17 -2.32 5.94 -1.80
CA VAL A 17 -1.89 6.52 -0.52
C VAL A 17 -2.98 7.48 -0.05
N PHE A 18 -3.50 7.27 1.16
CA PHE A 18 -4.48 8.19 1.76
C PHE A 18 -3.92 8.94 2.96
N ASP A 19 -2.88 8.43 3.60
CA ASP A 19 -2.21 9.06 4.73
C ASP A 19 -0.77 8.52 4.85
N SER A 20 0.07 9.17 5.63
CA SER A 20 1.44 8.75 5.91
C SER A 20 1.91 9.30 7.25
N ILE A 21 2.67 8.50 7.99
CA ILE A 21 3.30 8.92 9.26
C ILE A 21 4.82 8.74 9.21
N TYR A 22 5.54 9.49 10.02
CA TYR A 22 6.98 9.30 10.22
C TYR A 22 7.23 8.45 11.47
N ASP A 23 7.94 7.34 11.30
CA ASP A 23 8.44 6.46 12.37
C ASP A 23 9.96 6.62 12.45
N SER A 24 10.50 6.82 13.66
CA SER A 24 11.94 7.09 13.86
C SER A 24 12.86 5.94 13.45
N PHE A 25 12.35 4.70 13.38
CA PHE A 25 13.13 3.51 13.02
C PHE A 25 12.83 3.04 11.59
N ARG A 26 11.58 3.20 11.13
CA ARG A 26 11.13 2.73 9.82
C ARG A 26 11.14 3.82 8.74
N GLY A 27 11.29 5.09 9.12
CA GLY A 27 11.15 6.23 8.23
C GLY A 27 9.68 6.51 7.93
N VAL A 28 9.38 6.97 6.71
CA VAL A 28 8.00 7.25 6.29
C VAL A 28 7.24 5.94 6.09
N VAL A 29 6.15 5.76 6.82
CA VAL A 29 5.19 4.67 6.66
C VAL A 29 3.95 5.21 5.98
N SER A 30 3.69 4.76 4.75
CA SER A 30 2.53 5.16 3.97
C SER A 30 1.35 4.22 4.23
N TYR A 31 0.18 4.80 4.51
CA TYR A 31 -1.08 4.08 4.61
C TYR A 31 -1.77 4.06 3.25
N VAL A 32 -2.07 2.85 2.79
CA VAL A 32 -2.55 2.63 1.43
C VAL A 32 -3.82 1.81 1.42
N ARG A 33 -4.71 2.13 0.49
CA ARG A 33 -5.82 1.28 0.09
C ARG A 33 -5.41 0.49 -1.15
N LEU A 34 -5.45 -0.83 -1.07
CA LEU A 34 -5.24 -1.71 -2.21
C LEU A 34 -6.49 -1.71 -3.10
N ILE A 35 -6.32 -1.43 -4.39
CA ILE A 35 -7.40 -1.42 -5.39
C ILE A 35 -7.37 -2.71 -6.20
N SER A 36 -6.19 -3.13 -6.64
CA SER A 36 -5.99 -4.35 -7.42
C SER A 36 -4.62 -4.98 -7.13
N GLY A 37 -4.50 -6.28 -7.41
CA GLY A 37 -3.28 -7.05 -7.21
C GLY A 37 -2.99 -7.38 -5.75
N SER A 38 -1.73 -7.67 -5.44
CA SER A 38 -1.26 -8.01 -4.09
C SER A 38 0.10 -7.37 -3.81
N MET A 39 0.38 -7.10 -2.54
CA MET A 39 1.63 -6.51 -2.09
C MET A 39 2.23 -7.36 -0.97
N LYS A 40 3.52 -7.64 -1.05
CA LYS A 40 4.28 -8.38 -0.05
C LYS A 40 5.64 -7.73 0.17
N ARG A 41 6.33 -8.15 1.22
CA ARG A 41 7.73 -7.78 1.44
C ARG A 41 8.57 -8.15 0.20
N GLY A 42 9.45 -7.24 -0.21
CA GLY A 42 10.29 -7.40 -1.41
C GLY A 42 9.59 -7.02 -2.72
N THR A 43 8.29 -6.68 -2.71
CA THR A 43 7.62 -6.16 -3.91
C THR A 43 8.26 -4.83 -4.31
N ARG A 44 8.68 -4.71 -5.58
CA ARG A 44 9.09 -3.44 -6.17
C ARG A 44 7.87 -2.63 -6.58
N ILE A 45 7.78 -1.39 -6.12
CA ILE A 45 6.67 -0.47 -6.39
C ILE A 45 7.20 0.82 -7.02
N LYS A 46 6.42 1.43 -7.92
CA LYS A 46 6.69 2.76 -8.48
C LYS A 46 5.68 3.75 -7.91
N LEU A 47 6.16 4.84 -7.31
CA LEU A 47 5.30 5.97 -6.98
C LEU A 47 5.11 6.82 -8.25
N PHE A 48 3.90 6.82 -8.79
CA PHE A 48 3.61 7.52 -10.05
C PHE A 48 3.81 9.03 -9.98
N ALA A 49 3.63 9.65 -8.81
CA ALA A 49 3.82 11.09 -8.64
C ALA A 49 5.28 11.54 -8.74
N THR A 50 6.24 10.70 -8.36
CA THR A 50 7.68 11.04 -8.32
C THR A 50 8.52 10.22 -9.27
N GLU A 51 7.91 9.25 -9.95
CA GLU A 51 8.53 8.23 -10.78
C GLU A 51 9.59 7.35 -10.10
N ARG A 52 9.70 7.44 -8.77
CA ARG A 52 10.69 6.70 -8.01
C ARG A 52 10.21 5.28 -7.74
N THR A 53 11.14 4.35 -7.85
CA THR A 53 10.93 2.94 -7.53
C THR A 53 11.49 2.62 -6.15
N TYR A 54 10.73 1.88 -5.36
CA TYR A 54 11.10 1.45 -4.01
C TYR A 54 10.87 -0.04 -3.84
N GLU A 55 11.59 -0.65 -2.91
CA GLU A 55 11.33 -2.00 -2.45
C GLU A 55 10.58 -1.96 -1.12
N VAL A 56 9.45 -2.68 -1.05
CA VAL A 56 8.61 -2.74 0.15
C VAL A 56 9.33 -3.55 1.24
N LYS A 57 9.71 -2.89 2.34
CA LYS A 57 10.39 -3.53 3.48
C LYS A 57 9.45 -4.32 4.38
N GLU A 58 8.23 -3.82 4.58
CA GLU A 58 7.22 -4.37 5.48
C GLU A 58 5.82 -4.03 4.94
N VAL A 59 4.87 -4.94 5.17
CA VAL A 59 3.43 -4.70 4.95
C VAL A 59 2.69 -5.08 6.22
N GLY A 60 1.63 -4.34 6.53
CA GLY A 60 0.78 -4.60 7.68
C GLY A 60 -0.64 -4.14 7.42
N TYR A 61 -1.53 -4.45 8.36
CA TYR A 61 -2.90 -3.97 8.36
C TYR A 61 -3.22 -3.43 9.76
N PHE A 62 -4.17 -2.50 9.83
CA PHE A 62 -4.58 -1.94 11.10
C PHE A 62 -5.35 -2.98 11.91
N THR A 63 -4.79 -3.35 13.04
CA THR A 63 -5.50 -4.05 14.12
C THR A 63 -5.64 -3.05 15.26
N PRO A 64 -6.79 -2.35 15.39
CA PRO A 64 -7.01 -1.54 16.57
C PRO A 64 -6.94 -2.48 17.78
N LYS A 65 -5.97 -2.23 18.67
CA LYS A 65 -6.01 -2.82 20.01
C LYS A 65 -7.21 -2.17 20.71
N MET A 66 -8.07 -3.00 21.30
CA MET A 66 -9.11 -2.51 22.23
C MET A 66 -8.47 -1.74 23.37
#